data_AF-A0A918ST33-F1
#
_entry.id   AF-A0A918ST33-F1
#
_cell.length_a   1.000
_cell.length_b   1.000
_cell.length_c   1.000
_cell.angle_alpha   90.00
_cell.angle_beta   90.00
_cell.angle_gamma   90.00
#
_symmetry.space_group_name_H-M   'P 1'
#
loop_
_entity.id
_entity.type
_entity.pdbx_description
1 polymer ?
#
loop_
_entity_poly.entity_id
_entity_poly.type
_entity_poly.pdbx_seq_one_letter_code
_entity_poly.pdbx_strand_id
1 'polypeptide(L)'
;MRGTTHRILTTLAALLALQLGSLVAPAWACGCGAMIPDEDRRIGVDREESAVRWDGRTETVVMRFRVHGNAERAAWIMPVPDRADVTLGDPELFDALEELAAPERRDRTYFWPREDDWPFDAGRGDGASAGAAPGGRVGVVGRERLGPFDVARLTATDPDALGDWLRANGFALPDRLTPELRPYVERKWEYVAVRLAPEERGAPLYGELTPLRITFASTELVYPMRLSRLAAQRQTLGLSILADHRMEPRSAIGGARPEVAFSGRIDRPEGPVAALTGGAPAHLTVLEQEFPEPSRIDDDHVLRTVADTPYRRVVYTDRIATVAGIPAWLLATGGGAALVAAAAVLTARARRRRVPSAA
;
A
#
# COMPACT_ATOMS: atom_id res chain seq x y z
N MET A 1 -52.24 19.35 -6.86
CA MET A 1 -50.84 19.45 -7.36
C MET A 1 -49.86 20.18 -6.44
N ARG A 2 -50.27 20.78 -5.29
CA ARG A 2 -49.33 21.47 -4.36
C ARG A 2 -48.62 20.54 -3.36
N GLY A 3 -49.16 19.35 -3.06
CA GLY A 3 -48.60 18.43 -2.06
C GLY A 3 -47.41 17.58 -2.56
N THR A 4 -47.34 17.32 -3.86
CA THR A 4 -46.25 16.54 -4.47
C THR A 4 -44.96 17.36 -4.58
N THR A 5 -45.06 18.65 -4.92
CA THR A 5 -43.91 19.56 -5.00
C THR A 5 -43.23 19.76 -3.65
N HIS A 6 -44.02 19.85 -2.57
CA HIS A 6 -43.49 20.01 -1.21
C HIS A 6 -42.72 18.77 -0.75
N ARG A 7 -43.21 17.57 -1.10
CA ARG A 7 -42.54 16.30 -0.80
C ARG A 7 -41.22 16.18 -1.55
N ILE A 8 -41.20 16.50 -2.85
CA ILE A 8 -39.98 16.45 -3.68
C ILE A 8 -38.91 17.43 -3.17
N LEU A 9 -39.30 18.64 -2.79
CA LEU A 9 -38.40 19.63 -2.21
C LEU A 9 -37.81 19.16 -0.86
N THR A 10 -38.61 18.52 -0.01
CA THR A 10 -38.11 17.96 1.26
C THR A 10 -37.17 16.78 1.05
N THR A 11 -37.42 15.91 0.07
CA THR A 11 -36.49 14.80 -0.22
C THR A 11 -35.18 15.29 -0.83
N LEU A 12 -35.23 16.30 -1.71
CA LEU A 12 -34.04 16.93 -2.28
C LEU A 12 -33.22 17.65 -1.22
N ALA A 13 -33.86 18.38 -0.31
CA ALA A 13 -33.17 19.02 0.81
C ALA A 13 -32.55 18.00 1.77
N ALA A 14 -33.22 16.88 2.04
CA ALA A 14 -32.68 15.80 2.86
C ALA A 14 -31.49 15.11 2.17
N LEU A 15 -31.57 14.84 0.86
CA LEU A 15 -30.46 14.26 0.08
C LEU A 15 -29.27 15.21 -0.01
N LEU A 16 -29.52 16.52 -0.18
CA LEU A 16 -28.48 17.54 -0.21
C LEU A 16 -27.82 17.69 1.17
N ALA A 17 -28.60 17.64 2.26
CA ALA A 17 -28.07 17.63 3.63
C ALA A 17 -27.26 16.37 3.94
N LEU A 18 -27.66 15.21 3.40
CA LEU A 18 -26.91 13.95 3.52
C LEU A 18 -25.59 14.02 2.73
N GLN A 19 -25.62 14.59 1.51
CA GLN A 19 -24.40 14.82 0.71
C GLN A 19 -23.47 15.85 1.35
N LEU A 20 -24.00 16.93 1.92
CA LEU A 20 -23.22 17.95 2.63
C LEU A 20 -22.68 17.43 3.96
N GLY A 21 -23.40 16.56 4.67
CA GLY A 21 -22.92 15.92 5.91
C GLY A 21 -21.76 14.96 5.66
N SER A 22 -21.73 14.28 4.51
CA SER A 22 -20.60 13.41 4.13
C SER A 22 -19.33 14.19 3.77
N LEU A 23 -19.46 15.50 3.51
CA LEU A 23 -18.34 16.39 3.21
C LEU A 23 -17.69 16.97 4.48
N VAL A 24 -18.11 16.63 5.70
CA VAL A 24 -17.52 17.17 6.96
C VAL A 24 -16.92 16.07 7.84
N ALA A 25 -16.49 14.95 7.27
CA ALA A 25 -15.72 13.95 8.01
C ALA A 25 -14.22 14.31 7.96
N PRO A 26 -13.65 14.95 9.00
CA PRO A 26 -12.20 15.05 9.13
C PRO A 26 -11.60 13.64 9.20
N ALA A 27 -10.59 13.39 8.37
CA ALA A 27 -9.80 12.17 8.40
C ALA A 27 -8.77 12.33 9.53
N TRP A 28 -8.94 11.61 10.63
CA TRP A 28 -7.94 11.54 11.68
C TRP A 28 -7.63 10.09 12.02
N ALA A 29 -6.75 9.47 11.25
CA ALA A 29 -5.75 8.51 11.72
C ALA A 29 -5.06 7.87 10.52
N CYS A 30 -3.81 7.49 10.73
CA CYS A 30 -2.94 6.80 9.78
C CYS A 30 -2.53 5.46 10.40
N GLY A 31 -2.20 4.46 9.59
CA GLY A 31 -1.90 3.07 9.94
C GLY A 31 -0.99 2.81 11.15
N CYS A 32 -0.13 3.73 11.61
CA CYS A 32 0.62 3.54 12.87
C CYS A 32 0.38 4.56 13.99
N GLY A 33 -0.50 5.53 13.78
CA GLY A 33 -0.63 6.66 14.69
C GLY A 33 -1.79 7.61 14.41
N ALA A 34 -2.02 8.53 15.34
CA ALA A 34 -3.01 9.58 15.16
C ALA A 34 -2.37 10.80 14.49
N MET A 35 -2.91 11.21 13.34
CA MET A 35 -2.56 12.48 12.68
C MET A 35 -3.64 13.50 12.98
N ILE A 36 -3.25 14.63 13.58
CA ILE A 36 -4.12 15.69 14.08
C ILE A 36 -3.81 16.96 13.28
N PRO A 37 -4.65 17.37 12.32
CA PRO A 37 -4.46 18.61 11.57
C PRO A 37 -4.72 19.84 12.45
N ASP A 38 -4.31 21.01 11.94
CA ASP A 38 -4.77 22.32 12.44
C ASP A 38 -6.31 22.43 12.43
N GLU A 39 -6.86 23.30 13.28
CA GLU A 39 -8.31 23.57 13.37
C GLU A 39 -8.92 23.88 11.99
N ASP A 40 -10.09 23.29 11.72
CA ASP A 40 -10.84 23.41 10.45
C ASP A 40 -10.11 22.92 9.18
N ARG A 41 -8.98 22.20 9.31
CA ARG A 41 -8.23 21.62 8.18
C ARG A 41 -8.31 20.11 8.13
N ARG A 42 -7.93 19.55 6.97
CA ARG A 42 -7.97 18.11 6.68
C ARG A 42 -6.64 17.63 6.15
N ILE A 43 -6.29 16.43 6.59
CA ILE A 43 -5.15 15.69 6.09
C ILE A 43 -5.56 14.21 5.95
N GLY A 44 -5.27 13.63 4.80
CA GLY A 44 -5.41 12.20 4.54
C GLY A 44 -4.03 11.59 4.30
N VAL A 45 -3.89 10.31 4.57
CA VAL A 45 -2.70 9.54 4.21
C VAL A 45 -3.09 8.51 3.17
N ASP A 46 -2.54 8.63 1.96
CA ASP A 46 -2.84 7.75 0.83
C ASP A 46 -2.10 6.42 0.93
N ARG A 47 -0.88 6.48 1.45
CA ARG A 47 0.00 5.34 1.59
C ARG A 47 0.90 5.54 2.79
N GLU A 48 0.97 4.48 3.57
CA GLU A 48 1.94 4.32 4.63
C GLU A 48 2.84 3.12 4.30
N GLU A 49 4.13 3.37 4.23
CA GLU A 49 5.14 2.33 4.12
C GLU A 49 5.98 2.37 5.39
N SER A 50 6.11 1.22 6.05
CA SER A 50 6.87 1.08 7.28
C SER A 50 7.89 -0.05 7.19
N ALA A 51 9.09 0.21 7.70
CA ALA A 51 10.17 -0.75 7.83
C ALA A 51 10.54 -0.86 9.31
N VAL A 52 10.59 -2.08 9.83
CA VAL A 52 10.89 -2.33 11.23
C VAL A 52 12.09 -3.26 11.34
N ARG A 53 13.08 -2.87 12.14
CA ARG A 53 14.21 -3.70 12.53
C ARG A 53 14.06 -4.11 13.99
N TRP A 54 14.16 -5.40 14.31
CA TRP A 54 14.18 -5.87 15.70
C TRP A 54 15.24 -6.92 16.00
N ASP A 55 16.17 -6.59 16.88
CA ASP A 55 17.36 -7.40 17.22
C ASP A 55 17.17 -8.29 18.47
N GLY A 56 15.93 -8.44 18.94
CA GLY A 56 15.60 -9.15 20.18
C GLY A 56 15.49 -8.24 21.41
N ARG A 57 16.01 -7.01 21.34
CA ARG A 57 16.04 -6.07 22.48
C ARG A 57 15.66 -4.64 22.11
N THR A 58 15.93 -4.25 20.88
CA THR A 58 15.75 -2.90 20.35
C THR A 58 14.91 -3.00 19.09
N GLU A 59 13.88 -2.17 19.02
CA GLU A 59 13.06 -2.00 17.83
C GLU A 59 13.37 -0.64 17.20
N THR A 60 13.60 -0.63 15.89
CA THR A 60 13.73 0.58 15.10
C THR A 60 12.64 0.58 14.04
N VAL A 61 11.73 1.55 14.10
CA VAL A 61 10.68 1.76 13.12
C VAL A 61 11.10 2.93 12.23
N VAL A 62 11.13 2.71 10.92
CA VAL A 62 11.29 3.76 9.91
C VAL A 62 10.01 3.80 9.10
N MET A 63 9.41 4.98 8.98
CA MET A 63 8.12 5.14 8.31
C MET A 63 8.15 6.31 7.36
N ARG A 64 7.41 6.17 6.27
CA ARG A 64 7.10 7.28 5.36
C ARG A 64 5.62 7.38 5.11
N PHE A 65 5.16 8.62 5.05
CA PHE A 65 3.77 8.96 4.78
C PHE A 65 3.69 9.73 3.47
N ARG A 66 2.74 9.33 2.61
CA ARG A 66 2.26 10.18 1.53
C ARG A 66 0.98 10.85 1.98
N VAL A 67 1.05 12.15 2.22
CA VAL A 67 -0.05 12.95 2.73
C VAL A 67 -0.69 13.79 1.62
N HIS A 68 -1.97 14.05 1.75
CA HIS A 68 -2.69 15.02 0.94
C HIS A 68 -3.65 15.81 1.83
N GLY A 69 -4.02 17.01 1.39
CA GLY A 69 -5.01 17.82 2.09
C GLY A 69 -4.69 19.30 1.99
N ASN A 70 -5.31 20.07 2.89
CA ASN A 70 -5.15 21.52 3.00
C ASN A 70 -4.62 21.97 4.37
N ALA A 71 -4.18 21.01 5.19
CA ALA A 71 -3.57 21.28 6.47
C ALA A 71 -2.14 21.81 6.25
N GLU A 72 -1.83 22.96 6.82
CA GLU A 72 -0.48 23.55 6.78
C GLU A 72 0.40 22.96 7.87
N ARG A 73 -0.19 22.43 8.95
CA ARG A 73 0.51 21.70 10.01
C ARG A 73 -0.33 20.51 10.47
N ALA A 74 0.35 19.51 11.01
CA ALA A 74 -0.29 18.38 11.67
C ALA A 74 0.58 17.87 12.82
N ALA A 75 -0.02 17.39 13.90
CA ALA A 75 0.68 16.60 14.91
C ALA A 75 0.49 15.11 14.61
N TRP A 76 1.58 14.36 14.60
CA TRP A 76 1.57 12.92 14.48
C TRP A 76 1.98 12.29 15.81
N ILE A 77 1.19 11.33 16.30
CA ILE A 77 1.40 10.68 17.59
C ILE A 77 1.49 9.18 17.41
N MET A 78 2.55 8.58 17.97
CA MET A 78 2.78 7.14 17.99
C MET A 78 3.05 6.63 19.42
N PRO A 79 2.28 5.67 19.93
CA PRO A 79 2.60 4.96 21.17
C PRO A 79 3.82 4.06 21.00
N VAL A 80 4.73 4.07 21.96
CA VAL A 80 5.94 3.22 21.96
C VAL A 80 6.12 2.51 23.31
N PRO A 81 6.54 1.24 23.34
CA PRO A 81 6.71 0.46 24.58
C PRO A 81 7.64 1.09 25.62
N ASP A 82 8.68 1.78 25.17
CA ASP A 82 9.71 2.41 25.99
C ASP A 82 10.14 3.73 25.35
N ARG A 83 10.99 4.47 26.04
CA ARG A 83 11.53 5.74 25.60
C ARG A 83 12.19 5.63 24.24
N ALA A 84 11.68 6.41 23.29
CA ALA A 84 12.19 6.45 21.93
C ALA A 84 13.19 7.60 21.70
N ASP A 85 14.16 7.32 20.82
CA ASP A 85 14.95 8.31 20.10
C ASP A 85 14.36 8.52 18.70
N VAL A 86 14.27 9.77 18.26
CA VAL A 86 13.61 10.13 17.00
C VAL A 86 14.58 10.92 16.13
N THR A 87 14.82 10.42 14.93
CA THR A 87 15.73 10.99 13.95
C THR A 87 15.10 10.95 12.56
N LEU A 88 15.73 11.59 11.57
CA LEU A 88 15.31 11.47 10.18
C LEU A 88 15.81 10.13 9.62
N GLY A 89 14.94 9.43 8.90
CA GLY A 89 15.27 8.23 8.16
C GLY A 89 15.82 8.53 6.77
N ASP A 90 16.42 7.52 6.16
CA ASP A 90 16.97 7.57 4.82
C ASP A 90 15.83 7.45 3.78
N PRO A 91 15.61 8.43 2.88
CA PRO A 91 14.58 8.39 1.85
C PRO A 91 14.69 7.19 0.92
N GLU A 92 15.92 6.74 0.64
CA GLU A 92 16.22 5.67 -0.29
C GLU A 92 16.04 4.26 0.32
N LEU A 93 15.72 4.16 1.63
CA LEU A 93 15.53 2.89 2.33
C LEU A 93 14.50 1.97 1.69
N PHE A 94 13.31 2.49 1.46
CA PHE A 94 12.20 1.67 0.98
C PHE A 94 12.34 1.34 -0.51
N ASP A 95 13.03 2.17 -1.28
CA ASP A 95 13.34 1.87 -2.68
C ASP A 95 14.28 0.65 -2.72
N ALA A 96 15.26 0.58 -1.81
CA ALA A 96 16.12 -0.58 -1.65
C ALA A 96 15.34 -1.83 -1.14
N LEU A 97 14.38 -1.65 -0.24
CA LEU A 97 13.52 -2.76 0.24
C LEU A 97 12.59 -3.28 -0.87
N GLU A 98 12.03 -2.39 -1.68
CA GLU A 98 11.19 -2.73 -2.83
C GLU A 98 11.99 -3.52 -3.88
N GLU A 99 13.25 -3.11 -4.15
CA GLU A 99 14.14 -3.84 -5.04
C GLU A 99 14.42 -5.27 -4.53
N LEU A 100 14.73 -5.42 -3.24
CA LEU A 100 14.98 -6.73 -2.62
C LEU A 100 13.74 -7.63 -2.68
N ALA A 101 12.57 -7.06 -2.41
CA ALA A 101 11.28 -7.75 -2.34
C ALA A 101 10.55 -7.88 -3.69
N ALA A 102 11.15 -7.38 -4.78
CA ALA A 102 10.50 -7.31 -6.09
C ALA A 102 9.95 -8.68 -6.54
N PRO A 103 8.72 -8.74 -7.08
CA PRO A 103 8.13 -10.01 -7.49
C PRO A 103 8.92 -10.68 -8.62
N GLU A 104 8.94 -12.01 -8.62
CA GLU A 104 9.49 -12.79 -9.73
C GLU A 104 8.53 -12.70 -10.92
N ARG A 105 9.01 -12.21 -12.06
CA ARG A 105 8.22 -12.16 -13.30
C ARG A 105 8.38 -13.46 -14.05
N ARG A 106 7.28 -14.18 -14.29
CA ARG A 106 7.26 -15.40 -15.12
C ARG A 106 6.35 -15.21 -16.32
N ASP A 107 6.81 -15.62 -17.48
CA ASP A 107 5.94 -15.70 -18.66
C ASP A 107 5.12 -17.00 -18.59
N ARG A 108 3.80 -16.91 -18.78
CA ARG A 108 2.92 -18.06 -18.96
C ARG A 108 2.36 -18.04 -20.36
N THR A 109 2.73 -19.05 -21.13
CA THR A 109 2.25 -19.18 -22.50
C THR A 109 0.91 -19.91 -22.52
N TYR A 110 -0.06 -19.39 -23.26
CA TYR A 110 -1.33 -20.05 -23.53
C TYR A 110 -1.57 -20.18 -25.03
N PHE A 111 -2.28 -21.22 -25.41
CA PHE A 111 -2.44 -21.59 -26.82
C PHE A 111 -3.61 -20.86 -27.49
N TRP A 112 -4.75 -20.73 -26.80
CA TRP A 112 -5.97 -20.15 -27.35
C TRP A 112 -6.08 -18.64 -27.08
N PRO A 113 -6.40 -17.81 -28.08
CA PRO A 113 -6.47 -16.36 -27.92
C PRO A 113 -7.53 -15.96 -26.89
N ARG A 114 -7.27 -14.89 -26.14
CA ARG A 114 -8.24 -14.20 -25.28
C ARG A 114 -8.77 -12.97 -26.00
N GLU A 115 -9.73 -12.27 -25.40
CA GLU A 115 -10.44 -11.14 -26.01
C GLU A 115 -9.49 -10.10 -26.64
N ASP A 116 -8.40 -9.74 -25.96
CA ASP A 116 -7.42 -8.76 -26.46
C ASP A 116 -6.40 -9.30 -27.49
N ASP A 117 -6.39 -10.61 -27.77
CA ASP A 117 -5.41 -11.27 -28.66
C ASP A 117 -5.94 -11.52 -30.09
N TRP A 118 -7.16 -11.05 -30.40
CA TRP A 118 -7.79 -11.36 -31.68
C TRP A 118 -7.15 -10.57 -32.83
N PRO A 119 -6.62 -11.23 -33.88
CA PRO A 119 -5.90 -10.57 -34.97
C PRO A 119 -6.80 -9.72 -35.89
N PHE A 120 -8.11 -9.71 -35.66
CA PHE A 120 -9.10 -8.95 -36.43
C PHE A 120 -9.71 -7.78 -35.66
N ASP A 121 -9.31 -7.54 -34.41
CA ASP A 121 -9.76 -6.39 -33.62
C ASP A 121 -8.98 -5.09 -33.96
N ALA A 122 -8.13 -5.14 -34.99
CA ALA A 122 -7.50 -3.97 -35.58
C ALA A 122 -8.52 -3.17 -36.42
N GLY A 123 -9.47 -2.50 -35.77
CA GLY A 123 -10.60 -1.90 -36.50
C GLY A 123 -11.54 -0.95 -35.77
N ARG A 124 -11.09 -0.21 -34.75
CA ARG A 124 -11.73 1.05 -34.33
C ARG A 124 -10.71 2.11 -33.94
N GLY A 125 -9.96 2.61 -34.93
CA GLY A 125 -9.29 3.93 -34.90
C GLY A 125 -10.16 4.97 -35.65
N ASP A 126 -10.13 6.29 -35.45
CA ASP A 126 -9.07 7.22 -35.04
C ASP A 126 -9.71 8.51 -34.44
N GLY A 127 -9.07 9.40 -33.68
CA GLY A 127 -7.67 9.49 -33.30
C GLY A 127 -7.40 10.66 -32.35
N ALA A 128 -6.34 10.52 -31.56
CA ALA A 128 -5.48 11.59 -31.10
C ALA A 128 -4.15 10.96 -30.68
N SER A 129 -3.07 11.43 -31.26
CA SER A 129 -1.70 11.02 -31.01
C SER A 129 -1.33 11.10 -29.52
N ALA A 130 -0.84 10.01 -28.94
CA ALA A 130 0.05 10.07 -27.79
C ALA A 130 1.28 9.21 -28.13
N GLY A 131 2.38 9.90 -28.41
CA GLY A 131 3.66 9.25 -28.70
C GLY A 131 4.08 8.35 -27.55
N ALA A 132 4.62 7.18 -27.91
CA ALA A 132 5.35 6.34 -26.99
C ALA A 132 6.48 7.17 -26.35
N ALA A 133 6.34 7.46 -25.06
CA ALA A 133 7.46 7.96 -24.28
C ALA A 133 8.48 6.82 -24.15
N PRO A 134 9.78 7.10 -24.33
CA PRO A 134 10.81 6.12 -24.03
C PRO A 134 10.73 5.75 -22.54
N GLY A 135 10.69 4.45 -22.26
CA GLY A 135 11.16 3.94 -20.97
C GLY A 135 12.62 4.36 -20.82
N GLY A 136 12.85 5.40 -20.03
CA GLY A 136 14.15 6.02 -19.89
C GLY A 136 14.08 7.19 -18.94
N ARG A 137 14.57 6.92 -17.72
CA ARG A 137 14.77 7.85 -16.60
C ARG A 137 13.46 8.26 -15.93
N VAL A 138 13.29 7.79 -14.69
CA VAL A 138 12.63 8.61 -13.67
C VAL A 138 13.48 9.88 -13.58
N GLY A 139 13.13 10.87 -14.38
CA GLY A 139 13.46 12.25 -14.08
C GLY A 139 12.68 12.56 -12.82
N VAL A 140 13.39 12.66 -11.70
CA VAL A 140 12.86 13.28 -10.49
C VAL A 140 12.55 14.73 -10.86
N VAL A 141 11.30 14.98 -11.28
CA VAL A 141 10.78 16.33 -11.47
C VAL A 141 10.43 16.81 -10.07
N GLY A 142 11.38 17.52 -9.45
CA GLY A 142 11.20 18.24 -8.18
C GLY A 142 10.82 17.35 -7.00
N ARG A 143 11.81 16.93 -6.20
CA ARG A 143 11.58 16.64 -4.78
C ARG A 143 11.18 17.96 -4.12
N GLU A 144 9.88 18.20 -3.96
CA GLU A 144 9.40 19.24 -3.07
C GLU A 144 9.67 18.74 -1.65
N ARG A 145 10.79 19.22 -1.09
CA ARG A 145 11.29 18.77 0.19
C ARG A 145 10.40 19.41 1.25
N LEU A 146 9.38 18.69 1.69
CA LEU A 146 8.68 19.06 2.91
C LEU A 146 9.53 18.53 4.07
N GLY A 147 10.42 19.36 4.58
CA GLY A 147 11.06 19.18 5.88
C GLY A 147 11.39 20.51 6.56
N PRO A 148 10.64 20.91 7.59
CA PRO A 148 11.22 20.55 8.88
C PRO A 148 10.17 20.01 9.84
N PHE A 149 10.40 18.78 10.29
CA PHE A 149 9.74 18.25 11.47
C PHE A 149 10.18 19.07 12.68
N ASP A 150 9.21 19.54 13.46
CA ASP A 150 9.47 19.98 14.83
C ASP A 150 9.18 18.78 15.75
N VAL A 151 10.23 18.00 15.99
CA VAL A 151 10.16 16.78 16.79
C VAL A 151 10.20 17.18 18.25
N ALA A 152 9.04 17.25 18.89
CA ALA A 152 8.98 17.41 20.33
C ALA A 152 8.59 16.09 20.98
N ARG A 153 9.62 15.37 21.43
CA ARG A 153 9.46 14.12 22.18
C ARG A 153 8.77 14.42 23.50
N LEU A 154 7.58 13.86 23.67
CA LEU A 154 6.88 13.90 24.94
C LEU A 154 6.91 12.52 25.59
N THR A 155 7.91 12.31 26.46
CA THR A 155 7.87 11.22 27.43
C THR A 155 6.79 11.53 28.47
N ALA A 156 5.53 11.27 28.12
CA ALA A 156 4.41 11.38 29.04
C ALA A 156 3.75 10.01 29.16
N THR A 157 3.78 9.46 30.36
CA THR A 157 2.89 8.37 30.77
C THR A 157 1.50 8.90 31.11
N ASP A 158 1.27 10.22 31.01
CA ASP A 158 0.03 10.92 31.37
C ASP A 158 -0.65 11.52 30.12
N PRO A 159 -1.90 11.11 29.80
CA PRO A 159 -2.72 11.74 28.75
C PRO A 159 -2.87 13.25 28.88
N ASP A 160 -2.87 13.79 30.09
CA ASP A 160 -3.05 15.23 30.31
C ASP A 160 -1.83 16.01 29.81
N ALA A 161 -0.62 15.46 29.98
CA ALA A 161 0.60 16.05 29.44
C ALA A 161 0.65 15.99 27.90
N LEU A 162 0.07 14.96 27.28
CA LEU A 162 -0.10 14.91 25.82
C LEU A 162 -1.08 15.98 25.34
N GLY A 163 -2.19 16.15 26.06
CA GLY A 163 -3.14 17.24 25.81
C GLY A 163 -2.51 18.63 25.97
N ASP A 164 -1.69 18.83 27.00
CA ASP A 164 -0.95 20.08 27.24
C ASP A 164 0.03 20.37 26.10
N TRP A 165 0.81 19.37 25.67
CA TRP A 165 1.74 19.52 24.55
C TRP A 165 1.01 19.88 23.25
N LEU A 166 -0.09 19.20 22.95
CA LEU A 166 -0.91 19.50 21.78
C LEU A 166 -1.40 20.94 21.83
N ARG A 167 -2.00 21.37 22.95
CA ARG A 167 -2.49 22.75 23.13
C ARG A 167 -1.38 23.79 22.98
N ALA A 168 -0.21 23.54 23.58
CA ALA A 168 0.95 24.43 23.46
C ALA A 168 1.46 24.56 22.01
N ASN A 169 1.24 23.53 21.18
CA ASN A 169 1.63 23.51 19.77
C ASN A 169 0.50 23.93 18.81
N GLY A 170 -0.65 24.35 19.34
CA GLY A 170 -1.80 24.81 18.57
C GLY A 170 -2.70 23.69 18.04
N PHE A 171 -2.64 22.50 18.65
CA PHE A 171 -3.48 21.35 18.33
C PHE A 171 -4.45 21.05 19.48
N ALA A 172 -5.66 20.58 19.16
CA ALA A 172 -6.61 20.09 20.15
C ALA A 172 -6.58 18.55 20.18
N LEU A 173 -6.52 17.95 21.37
CA LEU A 173 -6.68 16.50 21.53
C LEU A 173 -8.15 16.14 21.27
N PRO A 174 -8.47 15.30 20.27
CA PRO A 174 -9.85 14.93 20.01
C PRO A 174 -10.42 14.06 21.14
N ASP A 175 -11.65 14.31 21.59
CA ASP A 175 -12.32 13.53 22.65
C ASP A 175 -12.36 12.02 22.33
N ARG A 176 -12.45 11.68 21.05
CA ARG A 176 -12.45 10.31 20.54
C ARG A 176 -11.09 9.60 20.64
N LEU A 177 -9.99 10.34 20.80
CA LEU A 177 -8.64 9.80 20.90
C LEU A 177 -8.30 9.40 22.35
N THR A 178 -8.78 10.16 23.34
CA THR A 178 -8.58 9.89 24.77
C THR A 178 -8.87 8.44 25.19
N PRO A 179 -10.03 7.82 24.85
CA PRO A 179 -10.30 6.44 25.24
C PRO A 179 -9.37 5.42 24.56
N GLU A 180 -8.89 5.71 23.35
CA GLU A 180 -7.98 4.84 22.60
C GLU A 180 -6.53 4.91 23.11
N LEU A 181 -6.17 5.99 23.82
CA LEU A 181 -4.87 6.13 24.46
C LEU A 181 -4.77 5.36 25.80
N ARG A 182 -5.90 5.17 26.50
CA ARG A 182 -5.93 4.54 27.83
C ARG A 182 -5.21 3.18 27.90
N PRO A 183 -5.36 2.24 26.95
CA PRO A 183 -4.65 0.97 27.01
C PRO A 183 -3.12 1.12 27.02
N TYR A 184 -2.58 2.15 26.38
CA TYR A 184 -1.13 2.42 26.37
C TYR A 184 -0.65 2.99 27.69
N VAL A 185 -1.45 3.85 28.33
CA VAL A 185 -1.20 4.34 29.69
C VAL A 185 -1.16 3.19 30.68
N GLU A 186 -2.13 2.27 30.60
CA GLU A 186 -2.19 1.09 31.47
C GLU A 186 -0.96 0.18 31.29
N ARG A 187 -0.46 0.07 30.05
CA ARG A 187 0.78 -0.63 29.70
C ARG A 187 2.05 0.17 30.05
N LYS A 188 1.92 1.43 30.52
CA LYS A 188 3.02 2.38 30.80
C LYS A 188 3.89 2.71 29.59
N TRP A 189 3.29 2.70 28.40
CA TRP A 189 3.96 3.10 27.18
C TRP A 189 4.17 4.62 27.15
N GLU A 190 5.16 5.06 26.38
CA GLU A 190 5.40 6.47 26.09
C GLU A 190 4.76 6.87 24.76
N TYR A 191 4.71 8.18 24.49
CA TYR A 191 4.22 8.72 23.23
C TYR A 191 5.32 9.49 22.50
N VAL A 192 5.50 9.19 21.23
CA VAL A 192 6.25 10.06 20.33
C VAL A 192 5.26 11.01 19.69
N ALA A 193 5.43 12.31 19.91
CA ALA A 193 4.69 13.35 19.22
C ALA A 193 5.64 14.11 18.27
N VAL A 194 5.21 14.31 17.03
CA VAL A 194 5.98 15.04 16.02
C VAL A 194 5.07 16.06 15.38
N ARG A 195 5.50 17.31 15.35
CA ARG A 195 4.81 18.36 14.61
C ARG A 195 5.35 18.40 13.18
N LEU A 196 4.45 18.18 12.24
CA LEU A 196 4.65 18.23 10.80
C LEU A 196 4.36 19.64 10.30
N ALA A 197 5.29 20.23 9.56
CA ALA A 197 5.11 21.50 8.86
C ALA A 197 5.94 21.50 7.55
N PRO A 198 5.46 22.13 6.48
CA PRO A 198 6.22 22.29 5.24
C PRO A 198 7.37 23.29 5.43
N GLU A 199 8.40 23.18 4.58
CA GLU A 199 9.52 24.16 4.52
C GLU A 199 9.01 25.56 4.17
N GLU A 200 8.11 25.63 3.20
CA GLU A 200 7.48 26.86 2.78
C GLU A 200 6.32 27.20 3.73
N ARG A 201 6.46 28.32 4.45
CA ARG A 201 5.43 28.79 5.36
C ARG A 201 4.13 29.10 4.61
N GLY A 202 3.05 28.47 5.04
CA GLY A 202 1.70 28.66 4.47
C GLY A 202 1.38 27.73 3.29
N ALA A 203 2.32 26.87 2.87
CA ALA A 203 2.01 25.80 1.93
C ALA A 203 1.19 24.69 2.64
N PRO A 204 0.30 23.98 1.92
CA PRO A 204 -0.33 22.79 2.46
C PRO A 204 0.68 21.62 2.56
N LEU A 205 0.50 20.75 3.55
CA LEU A 205 1.16 19.45 3.61
C LEU A 205 0.63 18.56 2.49
N TYR A 206 1.46 18.33 1.48
CA TYR A 206 1.13 17.54 0.31
C TYR A 206 2.35 16.76 -0.18
N GLY A 207 2.12 15.53 -0.65
CA GLY A 207 3.18 14.68 -1.20
C GLY A 207 3.83 13.79 -0.16
N GLU A 208 5.06 13.35 -0.46
CA GLU A 208 5.80 12.42 0.39
C GLU A 208 6.62 13.15 1.44
N LEU A 209 6.41 12.78 2.70
CA LEU A 209 7.19 13.30 3.81
C LEU A 209 8.52 12.55 3.92
N THR A 210 9.55 13.27 4.35
CA THR A 210 10.85 12.65 4.66
C THR A 210 10.66 11.56 5.73
N PRO A 211 11.29 10.37 5.61
CA PRO A 211 11.04 9.30 6.57
C PRO A 211 11.41 9.69 8.00
N LEU A 212 10.65 9.18 8.97
CA LEU A 212 10.96 9.31 10.39
C LEU A 212 11.51 7.98 10.89
N ARG A 213 12.62 8.02 11.62
CA ARG A 213 13.24 6.88 12.28
C ARG A 213 13.04 7.01 13.79
N ILE A 214 12.48 5.97 14.39
CA ILE A 214 12.13 5.90 15.81
C ILE A 214 12.75 4.64 16.38
N THR A 215 13.59 4.78 17.39
CA THR A 215 14.31 3.66 18.01
C THR A 215 13.99 3.58 19.49
N PHE A 216 13.56 2.43 19.99
CA PHE A 216 13.20 2.20 21.38
C PHE A 216 13.57 0.79 21.84
N ALA A 217 13.68 0.59 23.16
CA ALA A 217 13.85 -0.74 23.71
C ALA A 217 12.52 -1.51 23.64
N SER A 218 12.56 -2.77 23.21
CA SER A 218 11.38 -3.64 23.23
C SER A 218 11.78 -5.11 23.27
N THR A 219 11.21 -5.85 24.21
CA THR A 219 11.41 -7.30 24.37
C THR A 219 10.56 -8.14 23.43
N GLU A 220 9.60 -7.53 22.75
CA GLU A 220 8.81 -8.15 21.69
C GLU A 220 8.65 -7.17 20.53
N LEU A 221 8.53 -7.69 19.31
CA LEU A 221 8.33 -6.86 18.13
C LEU A 221 6.87 -6.45 18.04
N VAL A 222 6.58 -5.16 18.20
CA VAL A 222 5.21 -4.64 18.23
C VAL A 222 5.07 -3.40 17.35
N TYR A 223 4.19 -3.51 16.37
CA TYR A 223 3.85 -2.40 15.49
C TYR A 223 2.48 -1.82 15.89
N PRO A 224 2.43 -0.60 16.45
CA PRO A 224 1.19 0.02 16.93
C PRO A 224 0.21 0.26 15.77
N MET A 225 -1.03 -0.19 15.93
CA MET A 225 -2.10 -0.06 14.93
C MET A 225 -3.43 0.37 15.56
N ARG A 226 -3.60 0.24 16.89
CA ARG A 226 -4.90 0.47 17.53
C ARG A 226 -5.41 1.90 17.32
N LEU A 227 -4.53 2.91 17.31
CA LEU A 227 -4.95 4.30 17.03
C LEU A 227 -5.54 4.49 15.63
N SER A 228 -5.16 3.64 14.67
CA SER A 228 -5.66 3.65 13.30
C SER A 228 -7.13 3.24 13.20
N ARG A 229 -7.70 2.70 14.29
CA ARG A 229 -9.15 2.46 14.42
C ARG A 229 -9.98 3.72 14.21
N LEU A 230 -9.41 4.90 14.49
CA LEU A 230 -10.06 6.20 14.35
C LEU A 230 -10.07 6.73 12.91
N ALA A 231 -9.42 6.01 11.98
CA ALA A 231 -9.34 6.39 10.58
C ALA A 231 -10.73 6.32 9.95
N ALA A 232 -11.09 7.38 9.22
CA ALA A 232 -12.38 7.45 8.53
C ALA A 232 -12.40 6.67 7.21
N GLN A 233 -11.22 6.41 6.63
CA GLN A 233 -11.04 5.77 5.33
C GLN A 233 -10.36 4.42 5.49
N ARG A 234 -10.61 3.49 4.55
CA ARG A 234 -9.90 2.21 4.46
C ARG A 234 -8.39 2.42 4.54
N GLN A 235 -7.68 1.51 5.21
CA GLN A 235 -6.23 1.58 5.36
C GLN A 235 -5.57 0.38 4.69
N THR A 236 -4.34 0.57 4.24
CA THR A 236 -3.46 -0.50 3.76
C THR A 236 -2.14 -0.39 4.51
N LEU A 237 -1.70 -1.50 5.07
CA LEU A 237 -0.43 -1.63 5.77
C LEU A 237 0.56 -2.36 4.86
N GLY A 238 1.64 -1.68 4.48
CA GLY A 238 2.84 -2.29 3.92
C GLY A 238 3.94 -2.30 4.98
N LEU A 239 4.28 -3.48 5.50
CA LEU A 239 5.23 -3.65 6.59
C LEU A 239 6.42 -4.51 6.15
N SER A 240 7.60 -3.90 6.09
CA SER A 240 8.87 -4.59 5.87
C SER A 240 9.54 -4.88 7.19
N ILE A 241 9.77 -6.14 7.53
CA ILE A 241 10.31 -6.57 8.82
C ILE A 241 11.70 -7.16 8.61
N LEU A 242 12.69 -6.60 9.28
CA LEU A 242 14.07 -7.04 9.33
C LEU A 242 14.38 -7.57 10.74
N ALA A 243 14.50 -8.88 10.88
CA ALA A 243 14.80 -9.52 12.15
C ALA A 243 15.73 -10.71 11.93
N ASP A 244 16.19 -11.37 13.00
CA ASP A 244 17.08 -12.54 12.88
C ASP A 244 16.38 -13.72 12.19
N HIS A 245 15.05 -13.77 12.30
CA HIS A 245 14.18 -14.79 11.71
C HIS A 245 12.96 -14.14 11.06
N ARG A 246 12.26 -14.93 10.24
CA ARG A 246 10.98 -14.56 9.65
C ARG A 246 9.95 -14.25 10.73
N MET A 247 9.27 -13.12 10.58
CA MET A 247 8.29 -12.61 11.52
C MET A 247 6.92 -12.49 10.87
N GLU A 248 5.87 -12.91 11.57
CA GLU A 248 4.48 -12.74 11.12
C GLU A 248 3.61 -12.19 12.25
N PRO A 249 2.55 -11.43 11.92
CA PRO A 249 1.56 -11.02 12.92
C PRO A 249 0.92 -12.22 13.62
N ARG A 250 0.69 -12.11 14.93
CA ARG A 250 -0.05 -13.12 15.70
C ARG A 250 -1.54 -13.18 15.32
N SER A 251 -2.11 -12.09 14.85
CA SER A 251 -3.51 -11.98 14.46
C SER A 251 -3.69 -10.95 13.35
N ALA A 252 -4.92 -10.87 12.81
CA ALA A 252 -5.30 -9.88 11.82
C ALA A 252 -5.79 -8.55 12.44
N ILE A 253 -5.88 -8.44 13.77
CA ILE A 253 -6.35 -7.23 14.50
C ILE A 253 -7.57 -6.54 13.84
N GLY A 254 -8.59 -7.31 13.46
CA GLY A 254 -9.82 -6.78 12.85
C GLY A 254 -9.78 -6.44 11.35
N GLY A 255 -8.62 -6.55 10.69
CA GLY A 255 -8.47 -6.39 9.23
C GLY A 255 -8.63 -7.69 8.43
N ALA A 256 -8.29 -7.62 7.14
CA ALA A 256 -8.07 -8.80 6.29
C ALA A 256 -6.89 -9.63 6.83
N ARG A 257 -6.77 -10.88 6.39
CA ARG A 257 -5.63 -11.70 6.80
C ARG A 257 -4.33 -11.09 6.27
N PRO A 258 -3.28 -10.96 7.10
CA PRO A 258 -1.98 -10.51 6.63
C PRO A 258 -1.43 -11.45 5.55
N GLU A 259 -1.00 -10.89 4.43
CA GLU A 259 -0.40 -11.63 3.32
C GLU A 259 1.10 -11.36 3.25
N VAL A 260 1.90 -12.42 3.14
CA VAL A 260 3.34 -12.27 2.94
C VAL A 260 3.60 -12.09 1.45
N ALA A 261 4.15 -10.94 1.06
CA ALA A 261 4.56 -10.64 -0.31
C ALA A 261 5.98 -11.15 -0.59
N PHE A 262 6.85 -11.11 0.42
CA PHE A 262 8.24 -11.56 0.31
C PHE A 262 8.75 -12.11 1.66
N SER A 263 9.62 -13.12 1.60
CA SER A 263 10.36 -13.69 2.72
C SER A 263 11.70 -14.19 2.22
N GLY A 264 12.79 -13.62 2.72
CA GLY A 264 14.14 -14.02 2.30
C GLY A 264 15.23 -13.50 3.21
N ARG A 265 16.34 -14.24 3.28
CA ARG A 265 17.52 -13.89 4.05
C ARG A 265 18.40 -12.91 3.28
N ILE A 266 18.92 -11.90 3.98
CA ILE A 266 19.90 -10.91 3.52
C ILE A 266 21.19 -11.18 4.28
N ASP A 267 22.14 -11.86 3.63
CA ASP A 267 23.42 -12.21 4.26
C ASP A 267 24.40 -11.04 4.36
N ARG A 268 24.33 -10.10 3.41
CA ARG A 268 25.17 -8.89 3.38
C ARG A 268 24.28 -7.70 3.03
N PRO A 269 23.72 -6.99 4.02
CA PRO A 269 22.95 -5.78 3.75
C PRO A 269 23.88 -4.68 3.23
N GLU A 270 23.39 -3.88 2.30
CA GLU A 270 24.12 -2.76 1.69
C GLU A 270 23.30 -1.46 1.80
N GLY A 271 23.97 -0.32 1.62
CA GLY A 271 23.31 0.99 1.55
C GLY A 271 22.41 1.31 2.76
N PRO A 272 21.20 1.87 2.52
CA PRO A 272 20.25 2.20 3.59
C PRO A 272 19.82 1.00 4.45
N VAL A 273 19.75 -0.20 3.87
CA VAL A 273 19.41 -1.43 4.60
C VAL A 273 20.52 -1.82 5.58
N ALA A 274 21.79 -1.62 5.20
CA ALA A 274 22.93 -1.78 6.12
C ALA A 274 22.86 -0.77 7.27
N ALA A 275 22.51 0.48 6.98
CA ALA A 275 22.37 1.52 8.02
C ALA A 275 21.25 1.20 9.03
N LEU A 276 20.16 0.57 8.58
CA LEU A 276 19.06 0.13 9.44
C LEU A 276 19.43 -1.12 10.26
N THR A 277 20.14 -2.08 9.65
CA THR A 277 20.51 -3.35 10.29
C THR A 277 21.80 -3.29 11.12
N GLY A 278 22.55 -2.19 11.06
CA GLY A 278 23.90 -2.10 11.61
C GLY A 278 24.91 -2.97 10.86
N GLY A 279 24.63 -3.32 9.60
CA GLY A 279 25.44 -4.20 8.77
C GLY A 279 25.29 -5.71 9.08
N ALA A 280 24.46 -6.07 10.06
CA ALA A 280 24.24 -7.46 10.43
C ALA A 280 23.32 -8.20 9.44
N PRO A 281 23.54 -9.50 9.18
CA PRO A 281 22.59 -10.31 8.42
C PRO A 281 21.19 -10.24 9.03
N ALA A 282 20.17 -10.21 8.18
CA ALA A 282 18.78 -10.15 8.62
C ALA A 282 17.88 -10.96 7.68
N HIS A 283 16.77 -11.47 8.21
CA HIS A 283 15.67 -12.00 7.42
C HIS A 283 14.68 -10.88 7.14
N LEU A 284 14.42 -10.62 5.86
CA LEU A 284 13.41 -9.67 5.41
C LEU A 284 12.09 -10.40 5.17
N THR A 285 11.04 -9.93 5.84
CA THR A 285 9.66 -10.34 5.60
C THR A 285 8.85 -9.12 5.19
N VAL A 286 8.27 -9.12 3.99
CA VAL A 286 7.36 -8.04 3.55
C VAL A 286 5.94 -8.55 3.64
N LEU A 287 5.13 -7.81 4.38
CA LEU A 287 3.75 -8.08 4.67
C LEU A 287 2.86 -6.99 4.06
N GLU A 288 1.74 -7.40 3.50
CA GLU A 288 0.66 -6.52 3.07
C GLU A 288 -0.61 -6.90 3.83
N GLN A 289 -1.34 -5.91 4.33
CA GLN A 289 -2.63 -6.13 4.96
C GLN A 289 -3.58 -4.98 4.68
N GLU A 290 -4.85 -5.31 4.46
CA GLU A 290 -5.90 -4.32 4.25
C GLU A 290 -6.83 -4.23 5.45
N PHE A 291 -7.29 -3.02 5.74
CA PHE A 291 -8.28 -2.70 6.75
C PHE A 291 -9.46 -1.96 6.09
N PRO A 292 -10.42 -2.69 5.51
CA PRO A 292 -11.58 -2.08 4.85
C PRO A 292 -12.45 -1.28 5.84
N GLU A 293 -12.54 -1.75 7.07
CA GLU A 293 -13.26 -1.12 8.18
C GLU A 293 -12.28 -0.88 9.34
N PRO A 294 -11.56 0.26 9.35
CA PRO A 294 -10.57 0.55 10.40
C PRO A 294 -11.17 0.51 11.80
N SER A 295 -12.45 0.88 11.95
CA SER A 295 -13.22 0.79 13.19
C SER A 295 -13.41 -0.64 13.71
N ARG A 296 -12.80 -1.67 13.11
CA ARG A 296 -12.72 -3.03 13.64
C ARG A 296 -11.38 -3.35 14.28
N ILE A 297 -10.37 -2.49 14.10
CA ILE A 297 -9.06 -2.68 14.72
C ILE A 297 -9.19 -2.67 16.23
N ASP A 298 -8.73 -3.72 16.89
CA ASP A 298 -8.90 -3.96 18.32
C ASP A 298 -7.59 -4.05 19.11
N ASP A 299 -6.46 -4.26 18.43
CA ASP A 299 -5.14 -4.36 19.06
C ASP A 299 -4.00 -3.89 18.13
N ASP A 300 -2.79 -3.88 18.67
CA ASP A 300 -1.56 -3.64 17.93
C ASP A 300 -1.02 -4.93 17.33
N HIS A 301 -0.24 -4.83 16.24
CA HIS A 301 0.41 -5.99 15.68
C HIS A 301 1.56 -6.44 16.58
N VAL A 302 1.34 -7.51 17.33
CA VAL A 302 2.44 -8.26 17.96
C VAL A 302 2.94 -9.31 16.98
N LEU A 303 4.23 -9.27 16.67
CA LEU A 303 4.87 -10.17 15.73
C LEU A 303 5.41 -11.40 16.48
N ARG A 304 5.47 -12.53 15.79
CA ARG A 304 6.07 -13.76 16.30
C ARG A 304 7.02 -14.35 15.28
N THR A 305 8.04 -15.02 15.79
CA THR A 305 8.94 -15.83 14.97
C THR A 305 8.19 -17.03 14.41
N VAL A 306 8.42 -17.30 13.12
CA VAL A 306 7.93 -18.48 12.40
C VAL A 306 9.10 -19.16 11.69
N ALA A 307 8.87 -20.31 11.06
CA ALA A 307 9.91 -20.98 10.27
C ALA A 307 10.37 -20.08 9.10
N ASP A 308 11.68 -20.04 8.85
CA ASP A 308 12.33 -19.25 7.80
C ASP A 308 12.10 -19.82 6.40
N THR A 309 10.83 -20.04 6.03
CA THR A 309 10.45 -20.48 4.69
C THR A 309 10.59 -19.32 3.70
N PRO A 310 11.44 -19.45 2.67
CA PRO A 310 11.58 -18.42 1.66
C PRO A 310 10.31 -18.34 0.81
N TYR A 311 9.93 -17.12 0.44
CA TYR A 311 8.78 -16.86 -0.39
C TYR A 311 9.03 -15.60 -1.22
N ARG A 312 8.65 -15.63 -2.50
CA ARG A 312 8.65 -14.46 -3.37
C ARG A 312 7.41 -14.52 -4.23
N ARG A 313 6.61 -13.46 -4.22
CA ARG A 313 5.43 -13.33 -5.07
C ARG A 313 5.84 -13.49 -6.54
N VAL A 314 5.10 -14.32 -7.28
CA VAL A 314 5.30 -14.51 -8.72
C VAL A 314 4.20 -13.77 -9.47
N VAL A 315 4.58 -12.87 -10.36
CA VAL A 315 3.65 -12.15 -11.25
C VAL A 315 3.76 -12.76 -12.65
N TYR A 316 2.65 -13.26 -13.16
CA TYR A 316 2.60 -13.88 -14.48
C TYR A 316 2.32 -12.83 -15.56
N THR A 317 3.14 -12.84 -16.61
CA THR A 317 2.82 -12.18 -17.87
C THR A 317 2.27 -13.23 -18.82
N ASP A 318 0.97 -13.13 -19.11
CA ASP A 318 0.31 -14.04 -20.04
C ASP A 318 0.73 -13.66 -21.48
N ARG A 319 1.23 -14.63 -22.24
CA ARG A 319 1.59 -14.44 -23.66
C ARG A 319 0.97 -15.52 -24.53
N ILE A 320 0.46 -15.14 -25.69
CA ILE A 320 -0.01 -16.11 -26.68
C ILE A 320 1.16 -16.93 -27.23
N ALA A 321 0.96 -18.25 -27.38
CA ALA A 321 1.93 -19.14 -27.99
C ALA A 321 2.20 -18.70 -29.42
N THR A 322 3.46 -18.47 -29.79
CA THR A 322 3.85 -18.11 -31.15
C THR A 322 4.87 -19.11 -31.72
N VAL A 323 4.78 -19.34 -33.03
CA VAL A 323 5.75 -20.10 -33.81
C VAL A 323 6.18 -19.20 -34.95
N ALA A 324 7.46 -18.83 -35.01
CA ALA A 324 8.01 -17.87 -35.98
C ALA A 324 7.25 -16.52 -36.02
N GLY A 325 6.79 -16.04 -34.85
CA GLY A 325 6.03 -14.78 -34.74
C GLY A 325 4.53 -14.91 -35.07
N ILE A 326 4.06 -16.09 -35.46
CA ILE A 326 2.64 -16.33 -35.76
C ILE A 326 1.98 -17.04 -34.58
N PRO A 327 0.82 -16.58 -34.07
CA PRO A 327 0.06 -17.29 -33.06
C PRO A 327 -0.16 -18.77 -33.43
N ALA A 328 0.26 -19.69 -32.56
CA ALA A 328 0.30 -21.12 -32.83
C ALA A 328 -1.09 -21.71 -33.15
N TRP A 329 -2.16 -21.13 -32.60
CA TRP A 329 -3.53 -21.53 -32.91
C TRP A 329 -3.93 -21.25 -34.36
N LEU A 330 -3.40 -20.21 -35.00
CA LEU A 330 -3.65 -19.93 -36.42
C LEU A 330 -3.06 -21.02 -37.29
N LEU A 331 -1.86 -21.51 -36.93
CA LEU A 331 -1.22 -22.61 -37.64
C LEU A 331 -1.98 -23.93 -37.43
N ALA A 332 -2.44 -24.20 -36.21
CA ALA A 332 -3.20 -25.43 -35.92
C ALA A 332 -4.57 -25.43 -36.60
N THR A 333 -5.30 -24.31 -36.57
CA THR A 333 -6.61 -24.17 -37.23
C THR A 333 -6.50 -24.17 -38.75
N GLY A 334 -5.53 -23.42 -39.31
CA GLY A 334 -5.25 -23.40 -40.74
C GLY A 334 -4.75 -24.75 -41.28
N GLY A 335 -3.85 -25.41 -40.56
CA GLY A 335 -3.37 -26.76 -40.89
C GLY A 335 -4.49 -27.80 -40.86
N GLY A 336 -5.36 -27.75 -39.84
CA GLY A 336 -6.56 -28.58 -39.76
C GLY A 336 -7.51 -28.37 -40.94
N ALA A 337 -7.81 -27.12 -41.30
CA ALA A 337 -8.67 -26.78 -42.43
C ALA A 337 -8.09 -27.27 -43.77
N ALA A 338 -6.78 -27.12 -43.99
CA ALA A 338 -6.10 -27.61 -45.19
C ALA A 338 -6.17 -29.14 -45.30
N LEU A 339 -6.00 -29.88 -44.20
CA LEU A 339 -6.14 -31.33 -44.16
C LEU A 339 -7.57 -31.79 -44.49
N VAL A 340 -8.58 -31.12 -43.91
CA VAL A 340 -10.00 -31.39 -44.21
C VAL A 340 -10.31 -31.12 -45.68
N ALA A 341 -9.84 -30.01 -46.23
CA ALA A 341 -10.01 -29.67 -47.64
C ALA A 341 -9.34 -30.70 -48.56
N ALA A 342 -8.11 -31.12 -48.24
CA ALA A 342 -7.40 -32.16 -48.98
C ALA A 342 -8.15 -33.49 -48.94
N ALA A 343 -8.66 -33.91 -47.78
CA ALA A 343 -9.49 -35.10 -47.63
C ALA A 343 -10.80 -34.99 -48.43
N ALA A 344 -11.46 -33.83 -48.45
CA ALA A 344 -12.66 -33.58 -49.25
C ALA A 344 -12.36 -33.66 -50.76
N VAL A 345 -11.24 -33.10 -51.22
CA VAL A 345 -10.80 -33.20 -52.63
C VAL A 345 -10.47 -34.64 -53.01
N LEU A 346 -9.77 -35.37 -52.15
CA LEU A 346 -9.41 -36.78 -52.39
C LEU A 346 -10.66 -37.66 -52.42
N THR A 347 -11.60 -37.48 -51.48
CA THR A 347 -12.88 -38.21 -51.46
C THR A 347 -13.76 -37.85 -52.67
N ALA A 348 -13.81 -36.58 -53.09
CA ALA A 348 -14.52 -36.16 -54.29
C ALA A 348 -13.91 -36.76 -55.58
N ARG A 349 -12.57 -36.79 -55.68
CA ARG A 349 -11.87 -37.48 -56.79
C ARG A 349 -12.12 -38.98 -56.79
N ALA A 350 -12.09 -39.62 -55.62
CA ALA A 350 -12.40 -41.04 -55.50
C ALA A 350 -13.84 -41.36 -55.89
N ARG A 351 -14.81 -40.49 -55.54
CA ARG A 351 -16.21 -40.62 -55.97
C ARG A 351 -16.39 -40.41 -57.47
N ARG A 352 -15.75 -39.40 -58.08
CA ARG A 352 -15.81 -39.17 -59.54
C ARG A 352 -15.21 -40.32 -60.36
N ARG A 353 -14.15 -40.96 -59.86
CA ARG A 353 -13.56 -42.17 -60.50
C ARG A 353 -14.43 -43.43 -60.38
N ARG A 354 -15.44 -43.42 -59.49
CA ARG A 354 -16.37 -44.54 -59.28
C ARG A 354 -17.70 -44.38 -60.02
N VAL A 355 -17.90 -43.32 -60.80
CA VAL A 355 -19.02 -43.22 -61.74
C VAL A 355 -18.62 -43.99 -63.00
N PRO A 356 -19.19 -45.18 -63.28
CA PRO A 356 -18.95 -45.86 -64.54
C PRO A 356 -19.60 -45.04 -65.66
N SER A 357 -18.95 -44.93 -66.81
CA SER A 357 -19.62 -44.46 -68.03
C SER A 357 -20.77 -45.42 -68.32
N ALA A 358 -22.02 -44.98 -68.10
CA ALA A 358 -23.15 -45.60 -68.76
C ALA A 358 -23.00 -45.29 -70.26
N ALA A 359 -22.95 -46.36 -71.05
CA ALA A 359 -22.83 -46.39 -72.50
C ALA A 359 -23.99 -45.69 -73.21
#